data_AF-A0A9W6WVI9-F1
#
_entry.id   AF-A0A9W6WVI9-F1
#
_cell.length_a   1.000
_cell.length_b   1.000
_cell.length_c   1.000
_cell.angle_alpha   90.00
_cell.angle_beta   90.00
_cell.angle_gamma   90.00
#
_symmetry.space_group_name_H-M   'P 1'
#
loop_
_entity.id
_entity.type
_entity.pdbx_description
1 polymer ?
#
loop_
_entity_poly.entity_id
_entity_poly.type
_entity_poly.pdbx_seq_one_letter_code
_entity_poly.pdbx_strand_id
1 'polypeptide(L)'
;MGCIIQLVEHSGLLIRDLRMIHLQRSHLLTLQSLGALADNNQQQLLLSDVSVLIEVRLPTLKTMQNAKEKLVGAGFTHGVLIAGAGLDAFSPGVTPSSAFPTTAVLDNCTLCLVRPRLLREARVGEILDAIVTAGFEISAMKFVHLQMNEADELFQIYKGVVRQYHVRVASICKAYTLTLTKSLPYTTGNAEVHVFIAVPST
;
A
#
# COMPACT_ATOMS: atom_id res chain seq x y z
N MET A 1 9.85 3.37 -3.24
CA MET A 1 8.76 2.79 -2.41
C MET A 1 8.88 1.27 -2.25
N GLY A 2 9.30 0.49 -3.26
CA GLY A 2 9.41 -0.96 -3.15
C GLY A 2 10.46 -1.43 -2.15
N CYS A 3 11.63 -0.79 -2.10
CA CYS A 3 12.65 -1.05 -1.07
C CYS A 3 12.12 -0.94 0.38
N ILE A 4 11.27 0.05 0.68
CA ILE A 4 10.67 0.20 2.03
C ILE A 4 9.74 -0.97 2.34
N ILE A 5 8.87 -1.34 1.39
CA ILE A 5 7.95 -2.48 1.54
C ILE A 5 8.74 -3.77 1.72
N GLN A 6 9.80 -3.98 0.92
CA GLN A 6 10.68 -5.13 1.02
C GLN A 6 11.34 -5.20 2.40
N LEU A 7 11.85 -4.07 2.92
CA LEU A 7 12.42 -4.02 4.27
C LEU A 7 11.40 -4.38 5.35
N VAL A 8 10.16 -3.90 5.24
CA VAL A 8 9.07 -4.25 6.17
C VAL A 8 8.78 -5.76 6.13
N GLU A 9 8.63 -6.34 4.94
CA GLU A 9 8.37 -7.77 4.76
C GLU A 9 9.54 -8.63 5.31
N HIS A 10 10.79 -8.26 5.01
CA HIS A 10 12.00 -8.96 5.47
C HIS A 10 12.33 -8.71 6.95
N SER A 11 11.61 -7.79 7.60
CA SER A 11 11.68 -7.61 9.06
C SER A 11 10.78 -8.58 9.81
N GLY A 12 9.99 -9.40 9.10
CA GLY A 12 9.05 -10.35 9.70
C GLY A 12 7.72 -9.72 10.09
N LEU A 13 7.44 -8.49 9.63
CA LEU A 13 6.13 -7.87 9.77
C LEU A 13 5.22 -8.35 8.65
N LEU A 14 4.00 -8.76 9.01
CA LEU A 14 3.01 -9.20 8.05
C LEU A 14 2.14 -8.01 7.65
N ILE A 15 2.20 -7.62 6.38
CA ILE A 15 1.35 -6.55 5.85
C ILE A 15 -0.10 -7.06 5.79
N ARG A 16 -0.99 -6.37 6.48
CA ARG A 16 -2.43 -6.65 6.54
C ARG A 16 -3.20 -5.83 5.51
N ASP A 17 -2.87 -4.55 5.40
CA ASP A 17 -3.45 -3.64 4.43
C ASP A 17 -2.35 -2.73 3.89
N LEU A 18 -2.49 -2.31 2.65
CA LEU A 18 -1.56 -1.43 1.97
C LEU A 18 -2.33 -0.60 0.98
N ARG A 19 -2.16 0.72 1.04
CA ARG A 19 -2.93 1.66 0.24
C ARG A 19 -2.16 2.92 -0.06
N MET A 20 -2.25 3.38 -1.31
CA MET A 20 -1.84 4.69 -1.75
C MET A 20 -2.98 5.70 -1.54
N ILE A 21 -2.68 6.82 -0.89
CA ILE A 21 -3.66 7.84 -0.50
C ILE A 21 -3.10 9.24 -0.72
N HIS A 22 -4.00 10.18 -0.99
CA HIS A 22 -3.70 11.59 -0.82
C HIS A 22 -4.10 11.99 0.59
N LEU A 23 -3.14 12.44 1.41
CA LEU A 23 -3.47 12.90 2.75
C LEU A 23 -4.25 14.21 2.67
N GLN A 24 -5.20 14.38 3.58
CA GLN A 24 -5.97 15.60 3.75
C GLN A 24 -5.69 16.18 5.12
N ARG A 25 -6.06 17.44 5.32
CA ARG A 25 -5.82 18.14 6.59
C ARG A 25 -6.45 17.41 7.79
N SER A 26 -7.61 16.77 7.60
CA SER A 26 -8.26 15.92 8.60
C SER A 26 -7.37 14.75 9.03
N HIS A 27 -6.73 14.07 8.08
CA HIS A 27 -5.84 12.94 8.34
C HIS A 27 -4.59 13.37 9.11
N LEU A 28 -4.05 14.57 8.84
CA LEU A 28 -2.90 15.09 9.57
C LEU A 28 -3.21 15.34 11.06
N LEU A 29 -4.41 15.82 11.38
CA LEU A 29 -4.82 16.01 12.77
C LEU A 29 -4.87 14.67 13.52
N THR A 30 -5.39 13.61 12.88
CA THR A 30 -5.34 12.25 13.43
C THR A 30 -3.89 11.82 13.67
N LEU A 31 -3.01 12.01 12.71
CA LEU A 31 -1.60 11.65 12.82
C LEU A 31 -0.85 12.41 13.92
N GLN A 32 -1.18 13.69 14.12
CA GLN A 32 -0.68 14.47 15.25
C GLN A 32 -1.18 13.89 16.58
N SER A 33 -2.47 13.57 16.67
CA SER A 33 -3.04 12.98 17.90
C SER A 33 -2.41 11.63 18.25
N LEU A 34 -1.93 10.89 17.24
CA LEU A 34 -1.21 9.62 17.38
C LEU A 34 0.29 9.79 17.69
N GLY A 35 0.81 11.03 17.76
CA GLY A 35 2.22 11.30 18.00
C GLY A 35 3.15 10.91 16.85
N ALA A 36 2.60 10.66 15.64
CA ALA A 36 3.37 10.27 14.47
C ALA A 36 3.95 11.46 13.70
N LEU A 37 3.50 12.68 13.98
CA LEU A 37 3.97 13.93 13.35
C LEU A 37 4.45 14.93 14.39
N ALA A 38 5.64 15.50 14.18
CA ALA A 38 6.24 16.50 15.07
C ALA A 38 6.33 17.91 14.44
N ASP A 39 6.57 18.03 13.12
CA ASP A 39 6.95 19.32 12.50
C ASP A 39 5.93 19.86 11.46
N ASN A 40 5.65 21.17 11.51
CA ASN A 40 4.75 21.86 10.58
C ASN A 40 5.24 21.88 9.11
N ASN A 41 6.56 21.83 8.88
CA ASN A 41 7.12 21.83 7.52
C ASN A 41 6.90 20.48 6.82
N GLN A 42 6.94 19.36 7.55
CA GLN A 42 6.64 18.04 7.00
C GLN A 42 5.17 17.91 6.59
N GLN A 43 4.28 18.65 7.24
CA GLN A 43 2.84 18.62 6.93
C GLN A 43 2.53 19.16 5.54
N GLN A 44 3.24 20.19 5.08
CA GLN A 44 3.00 20.76 3.76
C GLN A 44 3.44 19.80 2.65
N LEU A 45 4.55 19.09 2.84
CA LEU A 45 5.03 18.04 1.93
C LEU A 45 4.06 16.85 1.88
N LEU A 46 3.58 16.41 3.04
CA LEU A 46 2.59 15.31 3.12
C LEU A 46 1.25 15.64 2.45
N LEU A 47 0.91 16.92 2.29
CA LEU A 47 -0.32 17.36 1.62
C LEU A 47 -0.16 17.54 0.12
N SER A 48 1.05 17.81 -0.38
CA SER A 48 1.30 17.92 -1.82
C SER A 48 1.50 16.56 -2.48
N ASP A 49 2.06 15.61 -1.73
CA ASP A 49 2.53 14.35 -2.27
C ASP A 49 1.61 13.18 -1.91
N VAL A 50 1.76 12.10 -2.66
CA VAL A 50 1.04 10.85 -2.44
C VAL A 50 1.74 10.05 -1.33
N SER A 51 0.96 9.61 -0.36
CA SER A 51 1.45 8.80 0.76
C SER A 51 1.01 7.34 0.61
N VAL A 52 1.83 6.41 1.07
CA VAL A 52 1.51 4.98 1.13
C VAL A 52 1.32 4.56 2.58
N LEU A 53 0.12 4.13 2.91
CA LEU A 53 -0.26 3.66 4.23
C LEU A 53 -0.19 2.12 4.25
N ILE A 54 0.50 1.58 5.25
CA ILE A 54 0.80 0.16 5.41
C ILE A 54 0.34 -0.24 6.81
N GLU A 55 -0.74 -1.02 6.91
CA GLU A 55 -1.10 -1.65 8.18
C GLU A 55 -0.33 -2.96 8.33
N VAL A 56 0.42 -3.09 9.42
CA VAL A 56 1.17 -4.31 9.72
C VAL A 56 0.60 -5.01 10.95
N ARG A 57 0.49 -6.33 10.89
CA ARG A 57 0.26 -7.14 12.07
C ARG A 57 1.58 -7.34 12.81
N LEU A 58 1.60 -7.02 14.09
CA LEU A 58 2.76 -7.22 14.94
C LEU A 58 2.75 -8.63 15.52
N PRO A 59 3.80 -9.43 15.27
CA PRO A 59 4.00 -10.67 15.99
C PRO A 59 4.58 -10.43 17.39
N THR A 60 5.48 -9.45 17.53
CA THR A 60 6.19 -9.13 18.80
C THR A 60 6.75 -7.70 18.75
N LEU A 61 6.83 -7.01 19.90
CA LEU A 61 7.44 -5.67 20.00
C LEU A 61 8.89 -5.62 19.50
N LYS A 62 9.67 -6.69 19.71
CA LYS A 62 11.04 -6.82 19.22
C LYS A 62 11.13 -6.76 17.69
N THR A 63 10.15 -7.32 16.99
CA THR A 63 10.08 -7.31 15.52
C THR A 63 9.86 -5.89 15.01
N MET A 64 9.04 -5.09 15.71
CA MET A 64 8.81 -3.69 15.37
C MET A 64 10.05 -2.83 15.61
N GLN A 65 10.77 -3.05 16.72
CA GLN A 65 12.02 -2.36 17.00
C GLN A 65 13.08 -2.69 15.94
N ASN A 66 13.24 -3.96 15.57
CA ASN A 66 14.15 -4.39 14.50
C ASN A 66 13.79 -3.76 13.15
N ALA A 67 12.50 -3.74 12.79
CA ALA A 67 12.04 -3.08 11.58
C ALA A 67 12.38 -1.59 11.58
N LYS A 68 12.16 -0.90 12.70
CA LYS A 68 12.52 0.51 12.86
C LYS A 68 14.03 0.73 12.71
N GLU A 69 14.85 -0.09 13.35
CA GLU A 69 16.33 -0.03 13.23
C GLU A 69 16.79 -0.26 11.79
N LYS A 70 16.21 -1.22 11.08
CA LYS A 70 16.51 -1.47 9.66
C LYS A 70 16.12 -0.29 8.76
N LEU A 71 14.96 0.32 8.99
CA LEU A 71 14.50 1.50 8.24
C LEU A 71 15.44 2.70 8.47
N VAL A 72 15.85 2.93 9.71
CA VAL A 72 16.81 3.97 10.07
C VAL A 72 18.19 3.68 9.47
N GLY A 73 18.67 2.44 9.57
CA GLY A 73 19.95 2.02 9.00
C GLY A 73 20.01 2.11 7.47
N ALA A 74 18.87 1.98 6.80
CA ALA A 74 18.74 2.19 5.36
C ALA A 74 18.60 3.69 4.96
N GLY A 75 18.59 4.61 5.93
CA GLY A 75 18.54 6.05 5.69
C GLY A 75 17.13 6.65 5.56
N PHE A 76 16.07 5.87 5.82
CA PHE A 76 14.68 6.33 5.67
C PHE A 76 14.13 7.04 6.92
N THR A 77 14.83 8.08 7.39
CA THR A 77 14.51 8.77 8.65
C THR A 77 13.42 9.85 8.54
N HIS A 78 13.27 10.47 7.37
CA HIS A 78 12.36 11.61 7.17
C HIS A 78 11.09 11.26 6.36
N GLY A 79 11.10 10.13 5.64
CA GLY A 79 10.00 9.71 4.76
C GLY A 79 9.10 8.63 5.33
N VAL A 80 9.43 8.03 6.48
CA VAL A 80 8.66 6.93 7.08
C VAL A 80 8.13 7.33 8.45
N LEU A 81 6.82 7.20 8.64
CA LEU A 81 6.12 7.60 9.85
C LEU A 81 5.44 6.37 10.46
N ILE A 82 5.66 6.14 11.75
CA ILE A 82 5.17 4.96 12.46
C ILE A 82 4.16 5.42 13.52
N ALA A 83 2.94 4.90 13.45
CA ALA A 83 1.87 5.21 14.39
C ALA A 83 1.40 3.94 15.10
N GLY A 84 1.17 4.03 16.41
CA GLY A 84 0.68 2.92 17.25
C GLY A 84 -0.84 2.66 17.16
N ALA A 85 -1.49 3.12 16.09
CA ALA A 85 -2.90 2.87 15.83
C ALA A 85 -3.10 2.29 14.42
N GLY A 86 -4.21 1.56 14.26
CA GLY A 86 -4.60 0.95 12.99
C GLY A 86 -5.20 1.96 12.02
N LEU A 87 -5.56 1.46 10.83
CA LEU A 87 -6.23 2.25 9.78
C LEU A 87 -7.60 2.80 10.20
N ASP A 88 -8.25 2.13 11.13
CA ASP A 88 -9.53 2.49 11.71
C ASP A 88 -9.51 3.85 12.42
N ALA A 89 -8.35 4.30 12.91
CA ALA A 89 -8.19 5.63 13.49
C ALA A 89 -8.52 6.76 12.50
N PHE A 90 -8.39 6.52 11.20
CA PHE A 90 -8.73 7.50 10.15
C PHE A 90 -10.20 7.46 9.72
N SER A 91 -10.94 6.42 10.11
CA SER A 91 -12.36 6.28 9.80
C SER A 91 -13.13 5.60 10.93
N PRO A 92 -13.28 6.27 12.08
CA PRO A 92 -14.04 5.72 13.19
C PRO A 92 -15.50 5.48 12.75
N GLY A 93 -15.93 4.21 12.76
CA GLY A 93 -17.31 3.81 12.49
C GLY A 93 -17.71 3.65 11.02
N VAL A 94 -16.78 3.76 10.06
CA VAL A 94 -17.06 3.58 8.62
C VAL A 94 -16.06 2.59 8.00
N THR A 95 -16.43 1.91 6.93
CA THR A 95 -15.51 1.04 6.20
C THR A 95 -14.30 1.84 5.70
N PRO A 96 -13.06 1.31 5.83
CA PRO A 96 -11.82 2.00 5.44
C PRO A 96 -11.71 2.27 3.93
N SER A 97 -12.67 1.79 3.13
CA SER A 97 -12.76 2.15 1.70
C SER A 97 -13.32 3.54 1.45
N SER A 98 -14.12 4.08 2.37
CA SER A 98 -14.68 5.45 2.27
C SER A 98 -13.75 6.52 2.82
N ALA A 99 -12.82 6.12 3.70
CA ALA A 99 -11.89 7.00 4.40
C ALA A 99 -10.92 7.73 3.47
N PHE A 100 -10.55 7.06 2.37
CA PHE A 100 -9.52 7.54 1.47
C PHE A 100 -10.01 7.49 0.02
N PRO A 101 -10.12 8.65 -0.67
CA PRO A 101 -10.42 8.67 -2.08
C PRO A 101 -9.29 7.98 -2.88
N THR A 102 -9.64 7.46 -4.06
CA THR A 102 -8.66 6.84 -4.95
C THR A 102 -7.69 7.90 -5.51
N THR A 103 -6.41 7.57 -5.56
CA THR A 103 -5.37 8.40 -6.22
C THR A 103 -5.25 8.08 -7.71
N ALA A 104 -6.07 7.18 -8.24
CA ALA A 104 -5.97 6.72 -9.62
C ALA A 104 -6.26 7.87 -10.58
N VAL A 105 -5.31 8.15 -11.47
CA VAL A 105 -5.44 9.18 -12.52
C VAL A 105 -6.40 8.73 -13.62
N LEU A 106 -6.51 7.41 -13.85
CA LEU A 106 -7.40 6.77 -14.84
C LEU A 106 -7.21 7.27 -16.29
N ASP A 107 -6.06 7.89 -16.59
CA ASP A 107 -5.66 8.26 -17.94
C ASP A 107 -4.47 7.41 -18.39
N ASN A 108 -4.54 6.88 -19.61
CA ASN A 108 -3.48 6.05 -20.22
C ASN A 108 -2.96 4.93 -19.30
N CYS A 109 -3.89 4.24 -18.63
CA CYS A 109 -3.57 3.32 -17.55
C CYS A 109 -3.85 1.84 -17.84
N THR A 110 -3.10 0.98 -17.15
CA THR A 110 -3.37 -0.45 -17.09
C THR A 110 -3.53 -0.89 -15.64
N LEU A 111 -4.38 -1.89 -15.44
CA LEU A 111 -4.52 -2.59 -14.17
C LEU A 111 -3.45 -3.68 -14.07
N CYS A 112 -2.62 -3.64 -13.02
CA CYS A 112 -1.79 -4.77 -12.63
C CYS A 112 -2.43 -5.47 -11.43
N LEU A 113 -2.50 -6.81 -11.48
CA LEU A 113 -2.96 -7.65 -10.38
C LEU A 113 -1.82 -8.55 -9.90
N VAL A 114 -1.33 -8.29 -8.68
CA VAL A 114 -0.31 -9.15 -8.06
C VAL A 114 -0.97 -10.34 -7.39
N ARG A 115 -0.52 -11.55 -7.75
CA ARG A 115 -1.11 -12.79 -7.22
C ARG A 115 -0.90 -12.91 -5.71
N PRO A 116 -1.90 -13.42 -4.96
CA PRO A 116 -1.81 -13.81 -3.54
C PRO A 116 -0.53 -14.53 -3.13
N ARG A 117 0.02 -15.39 -4.00
CA ARG A 117 1.22 -16.16 -3.70
C ARG A 117 2.45 -15.26 -3.50
N LEU A 118 2.58 -14.20 -4.30
CA LEU A 118 3.74 -13.30 -4.26
C LEU A 118 3.75 -12.43 -2.99
N LEU A 119 2.58 -12.17 -2.43
CA LEU A 119 2.42 -11.54 -1.11
C LEU A 119 2.93 -12.44 0.01
N ARG A 120 2.61 -13.75 -0.04
CA ARG A 120 3.10 -14.72 0.96
C ARG A 120 4.61 -14.95 0.86
N GLU A 121 5.18 -14.76 -0.32
CA GLU A 121 6.61 -14.92 -0.57
C GLU A 121 7.42 -13.65 -0.25
N ALA A 122 6.80 -12.57 0.26
CA ALA A 122 7.47 -11.29 0.59
C ALA A 122 8.18 -10.65 -0.62
N ARG A 123 7.55 -10.73 -1.81
CA ARG A 123 8.12 -10.24 -3.07
C ARG A 123 7.39 -9.01 -3.63
N VAL A 124 6.57 -8.35 -2.82
CA VAL A 124 5.79 -7.19 -3.29
C VAL A 124 6.71 -6.02 -3.59
N GLY A 125 7.67 -5.76 -2.70
CA GLY A 125 8.66 -4.70 -2.91
C GLY A 125 9.44 -4.87 -4.22
N GLU A 126 9.91 -6.10 -4.50
CA GLU A 126 10.62 -6.43 -5.75
C GLU A 126 9.79 -6.13 -7.00
N ILE A 127 8.50 -6.47 -6.97
CA ILE A 127 7.60 -6.24 -8.11
C ILE A 127 7.37 -4.75 -8.32
N LEU A 128 7.19 -3.99 -7.24
CA LEU A 128 7.01 -2.54 -7.32
C LEU A 128 8.25 -1.86 -7.89
N ASP A 129 9.44 -2.24 -7.42
CA ASP A 129 10.69 -1.70 -7.93
C ASP A 129 10.92 -2.11 -9.39
N ALA A 130 10.56 -3.33 -9.79
CA ALA A 130 10.64 -3.76 -11.19
C ALA A 130 9.71 -2.94 -12.11
N ILE A 131 8.50 -2.60 -11.64
CA ILE A 131 7.56 -1.76 -12.39
C ILE A 131 8.13 -0.34 -12.57
N VAL A 132 8.63 0.26 -11.49
CA VAL A 132 9.21 1.61 -11.53
C VAL A 132 10.47 1.64 -12.39
N THR A 133 11.34 0.63 -12.27
CA THR A 133 12.58 0.50 -13.07
C THR A 133 12.30 0.31 -14.55
N ALA A 134 11.16 -0.30 -14.91
CA ALA A 134 10.71 -0.40 -16.30
C ALA A 134 10.20 0.94 -16.89
N GLY A 135 10.27 2.03 -16.13
CA GLY A 135 9.85 3.37 -16.55
C GLY A 135 8.35 3.63 -16.37
N PHE A 136 7.68 2.87 -15.51
CA PHE A 136 6.26 3.06 -15.22
C PHE A 136 6.05 3.80 -13.91
N GLU A 137 5.06 4.69 -13.92
CA GLU A 137 4.57 5.33 -12.71
C GLU A 137 3.40 4.53 -12.12
N ILE A 138 3.32 4.47 -10.80
CA ILE A 138 2.22 3.87 -10.07
C ILE A 138 1.31 4.99 -9.57
N SER A 139 0.12 5.13 -10.15
CA SER A 139 -0.83 6.20 -9.79
C SER A 139 -1.74 5.84 -8.62
N ALA A 140 -2.05 4.56 -8.44
CA ALA A 140 -2.78 4.09 -7.26
C ALA A 140 -2.40 2.67 -6.93
N MET A 141 -2.53 2.32 -5.66
CA MET A 141 -2.18 1.02 -5.12
C MET A 141 -3.10 0.65 -3.96
N LYS A 142 -3.66 -0.56 -3.95
CA LYS A 142 -4.48 -1.04 -2.82
C LYS A 142 -4.44 -2.57 -2.67
N PHE A 143 -4.41 -3.04 -1.43
CA PHE A 143 -4.73 -4.42 -1.07
C PHE A 143 -6.25 -4.61 -1.07
N VAL A 144 -6.74 -5.47 -1.96
CA VAL A 144 -8.16 -5.80 -2.04
C VAL A 144 -8.38 -7.29 -1.81
N HIS A 145 -9.42 -7.61 -1.05
CA HIS A 145 -9.94 -8.96 -0.94
C HIS A 145 -11.17 -9.08 -1.84
N LEU A 146 -10.99 -9.61 -3.05
CA LEU A 146 -12.08 -9.77 -4.00
C LEU A 146 -13.02 -10.89 -3.56
N GLN A 147 -14.31 -10.61 -3.55
CA GLN A 147 -15.36 -11.60 -3.44
C GLN A 147 -15.44 -12.43 -4.73
N MET A 148 -16.04 -13.62 -4.64
CA MET A 148 -16.12 -14.53 -5.79
C MET A 148 -16.86 -13.92 -6.98
N ASN A 149 -17.93 -13.17 -6.74
CA ASN A 149 -18.69 -12.45 -7.77
C ASN A 149 -17.85 -11.33 -8.41
N GLU A 150 -17.18 -10.50 -7.60
CA GLU A 150 -16.32 -9.41 -8.09
C GLU A 150 -15.17 -9.95 -8.95
N ALA A 151 -14.55 -11.05 -8.52
CA ALA A 151 -13.50 -11.69 -9.28
C ALA A 151 -14.04 -12.37 -10.56
N ASP A 152 -15.23 -12.97 -10.53
CA ASP A 152 -15.83 -13.57 -11.73
C ASP A 152 -16.17 -12.50 -12.78
N GLU A 153 -16.71 -11.35 -12.35
CA GLU A 153 -16.97 -10.20 -13.22
C GLU A 153 -15.67 -9.64 -13.83
N LEU A 154 -14.65 -9.43 -13.00
CA LEU A 154 -13.35 -8.89 -13.44
C LEU A 154 -12.66 -9.79 -14.48
N PHE A 155 -12.81 -11.11 -14.34
CA PHE A 155 -12.19 -12.08 -15.25
C PHE A 155 -13.13 -12.62 -16.34
N GLN A 156 -14.38 -12.16 -16.39
CA GLN A 156 -15.42 -12.71 -17.27
C GLN A 156 -15.00 -12.77 -18.74
N ILE A 157 -14.22 -11.80 -19.21
CA ILE A 157 -13.68 -11.73 -20.57
C ILE A 157 -12.77 -12.91 -20.94
N TYR A 158 -12.22 -13.62 -19.94
CA TYR A 158 -11.35 -14.78 -20.13
C TYR A 158 -12.10 -16.12 -20.06
N LYS A 159 -13.41 -16.09 -19.82
CA LYS A 159 -14.25 -17.29 -19.73
C LYS A 159 -14.30 -17.97 -21.10
N GLY A 160 -14.00 -19.28 -21.12
CA GLY A 160 -13.92 -20.07 -22.35
C GLY A 160 -12.57 -20.01 -23.08
N VAL A 161 -11.74 -19.00 -22.81
CA VAL A 161 -10.37 -18.88 -23.37
C VAL A 161 -9.35 -19.55 -22.45
N VAL A 162 -9.50 -19.33 -21.14
CA VAL A 162 -8.57 -19.85 -20.13
C VAL A 162 -9.00 -21.22 -19.63
N ARG A 163 -8.08 -22.18 -19.68
CA ARG A 163 -8.26 -23.50 -19.03
C ARG A 163 -8.39 -23.33 -17.52
N GLN A 164 -9.30 -24.09 -16.92
CA GLN A 164 -9.54 -24.08 -15.47
C GLN A 164 -9.87 -22.68 -14.92
N TYR A 165 -10.68 -21.93 -15.67
CA TYR A 165 -11.11 -20.57 -15.33
C TYR A 165 -11.56 -20.42 -13.85
N HIS A 166 -12.45 -21.28 -13.37
CA HIS A 166 -12.95 -21.23 -11.99
C HIS A 166 -11.84 -21.42 -10.94
N VAL A 167 -10.82 -22.24 -11.21
CA VAL A 167 -9.67 -22.42 -10.32
C VAL A 167 -8.85 -21.13 -10.26
N ARG A 168 -8.71 -20.43 -11.39
CA ARG A 168 -7.98 -19.16 -11.46
C ARG A 168 -8.72 -18.06 -10.69
N VAL A 169 -10.01 -17.89 -10.92
CA VAL A 169 -10.84 -16.93 -10.17
C VAL A 169 -10.77 -17.23 -8.68
N ALA A 170 -11.01 -18.48 -8.28
CA ALA A 170 -10.92 -18.90 -6.88
C ALA A 170 -9.53 -18.71 -6.27
N SER A 171 -8.46 -18.78 -7.07
CA SER A 171 -7.09 -18.53 -6.57
C SER A 171 -6.84 -17.07 -6.20
N ILE A 172 -7.52 -16.13 -6.88
CA ILE A 172 -7.38 -14.69 -6.69
C ILE A 172 -8.18 -14.24 -5.47
N CYS A 173 -9.35 -14.81 -5.24
CA CYS A 173 -10.18 -14.53 -4.05
C CYS A 173 -9.54 -14.97 -2.72
N LYS A 174 -8.46 -15.77 -2.74
CA LYS A 174 -7.88 -16.38 -1.53
C LYS A 174 -6.99 -15.44 -0.71
N ALA A 175 -6.55 -14.31 -1.26
CA ALA A 175 -5.81 -13.32 -0.47
C ALA A 175 -5.91 -11.93 -1.09
N TYR A 176 -5.23 -10.99 -0.45
CA TYR A 176 -5.03 -9.65 -0.97
C TYR A 176 -4.50 -9.72 -2.41
N THR A 177 -5.05 -8.89 -3.27
CA THR A 177 -4.51 -8.62 -4.60
C THR A 177 -4.10 -7.16 -4.61
N LEU A 178 -2.89 -6.88 -5.08
CA LEU A 178 -2.44 -5.51 -5.29
C LEU A 178 -2.99 -5.03 -6.62
N THR A 179 -3.86 -4.02 -6.60
CA THR A 179 -4.28 -3.32 -7.81
C THR A 179 -3.37 -2.12 -8.02
N LEU A 180 -2.76 -2.02 -9.20
CA LEU A 180 -2.00 -0.84 -9.60
C LEU A 180 -2.62 -0.22 -10.84
N THR A 181 -2.80 1.10 -10.85
CA THR A 181 -3.00 1.86 -12.09
C THR A 181 -1.68 2.52 -12.48
N LYS A 182 -1.38 2.53 -13.77
CA LYS A 182 -0.13 3.00 -14.35
C LYS A 182 -0.38 4.24 -15.21
N SER A 183 0.51 5.23 -15.28
CA SER A 183 0.48 6.23 -16.37
C SER A 183 1.56 5.90 -17.42
N LEU A 184 1.35 6.22 -18.70
CA LEU A 184 2.44 6.27 -19.68
C LEU A 184 3.36 7.46 -19.36
N PRO A 185 4.68 7.39 -19.66
CA PRO A 185 5.63 8.35 -19.13
C PRO A 185 5.34 9.77 -19.65
N TYR A 186 4.88 10.64 -18.77
CA TYR A 186 5.05 12.08 -18.88
C TYR A 186 6.11 12.53 -17.87
N THR A 187 6.94 13.47 -18.32
CA THR A 187 8.16 13.95 -17.66
C THR A 187 7.98 14.36 -16.19
N THR A 188 8.73 13.67 -15.34
CA THR A 188 9.44 14.09 -14.12
C THR A 188 8.77 15.12 -13.19
N GLY A 189 8.24 14.60 -12.09
CA GLY A 189 8.38 15.22 -10.77
C GLY A 189 8.97 14.17 -9.82
N ASN A 190 10.02 14.50 -9.08
CA ASN A 190 10.50 13.64 -7.99
C ASN A 190 9.42 13.61 -6.90
N ALA A 191 8.48 12.67 -6.97
CA ALA A 191 7.50 12.46 -5.92
C ALA A 191 8.19 11.82 -4.72
N GLU A 192 8.25 12.52 -3.59
CA GLU A 192 8.71 11.93 -2.34
C GLU A 192 7.57 11.09 -1.76
N VAL A 193 7.70 9.77 -1.88
CA VAL A 193 6.67 8.85 -1.37
C VAL A 193 6.84 8.68 0.14
N HIS A 194 5.95 9.31 0.90
CA HIS A 194 5.89 9.14 2.35
C HIS A 194 5.18 7.83 2.71
N VAL A 195 5.83 6.98 3.51
CA VAL A 195 5.28 5.69 3.93
C VAL A 195 4.82 5.77 5.38
N PHE A 196 3.53 5.59 5.61
CA PHE A 196 2.96 5.45 6.94
C PHE A 196 2.81 3.98 7.31
N ILE A 197 3.33 3.58 8.46
CA ILE A 197 3.14 2.23 9.01
C ILE A 197 2.19 2.33 10.20
N ALA A 198 0.98 1.80 10.01
CA ALA A 198 -0.07 1.70 11.01
C ALA A 198 0.03 0.37 11.76
N VAL A 199 -0.04 0.44 13.08
CA VAL A 199 0.13 -0.66 14.02
C VAL A 199 -1.13 -0.75 14.86
N PRO A 200 -1.96 -1.80 14.75
CA PRO A 200 -3.14 -1.92 15.60
C PRO A 200 -2.72 -2.08 17.07
N SER A 201 -3.35 -1.33 17.97
CA SER A 201 -3.27 -1.54 19.42
C SER A 201 -3.97 -2.85 19.76
N THR A 202 -3.21 -3.83 20.28
CA THR A 202 -3.73 -5.11 20.78
C THR A 202 -4.72 -4.93 21.92
#